data_AF-A0AAN7ZQL2-F1
#
_entry.id   AF-A0AAN7ZQL2-F1
#
_cell.length_a   1.000
_cell.length_b   1.000
_cell.length_c   1.000
_cell.angle_alpha   90.00
_cell.angle_beta   90.00
_cell.angle_gamma   90.00
#
_symmetry.space_group_name_H-M   'P 1'
#
loop_
_entity.id
_entity.type
_entity.pdbx_description
1 polymer ?
#
loop_
_entity_poly.entity_id
_entity_poly.type
_entity_poly.pdbx_seq_one_letter_code
_entity_poly.pdbx_strand_id
1 'polypeptide(L)'
;MPPKKKEGVVIDGVDTTSMTREQIEVFALNIKEQNDREREQRNYFQLERDKIRTFWGITRNELEEARAKLRNKDRQIEEAAEKNYEELKLYKQKVKHLEYEHQNDLTQCKTDALTSLKNATDDHTQQEWELLKDKRDLKISQRQQEVAHQEQMRAFKIEHSRLVDEARKDFENKARETELKYEKKFNLLKQELSTKHKMEMAEVEERKNKQISELKKYHETSFTEMKNYYNDITLNNLALISSLKEQMEALQKQNERMTKQVADLTSENHKLAEPLKVALADVTQYKKELQNYEKDKICLANTKAKLIDTKKELDNLICTNTALELGFEKLQAEQDELQNRFVRAILEVQQKTSLKNELLQKRIETLHKQGELKEAAIQLLSKDKSGSTTVHYKSLEKLLTEKNSTIQNLEYELARVFKAHDDMLDTYEDKLINYGIPKQELGFKPLRFLPKGQGGLAKGPAGLVTKK
;
A
#
# COMPACT_ATOMS: atom_id res chain seq x y z
N MET A 1 -102.29 -39.62 -159.94
CA MET A 1 -102.88 -38.70 -158.94
C MET A 1 -102.31 -39.05 -157.56
N PRO A 2 -102.11 -38.08 -156.66
CA PRO A 2 -100.79 -37.57 -156.25
C PRO A 2 -100.21 -38.15 -154.92
N PRO A 3 -98.90 -37.93 -154.64
CA PRO A 3 -98.29 -38.04 -153.31
C PRO A 3 -98.09 -36.67 -152.63
N LYS A 4 -98.19 -36.61 -151.28
CA LYS A 4 -97.61 -35.59 -150.36
C LYS A 4 -97.65 -36.15 -148.92
N LYS A 5 -96.59 -36.88 -148.53
CA LYS A 5 -95.49 -36.52 -147.58
C LYS A 5 -95.90 -36.44 -146.10
N LYS A 6 -95.60 -37.51 -145.36
CA LYS A 6 -95.47 -37.54 -143.88
C LYS A 6 -94.05 -37.05 -143.54
N GLU A 7 -93.94 -36.00 -142.74
CA GLU A 7 -92.67 -35.53 -142.17
C GLU A 7 -92.26 -36.42 -140.99
N GLY A 8 -90.99 -36.80 -140.97
CA GLY A 8 -90.40 -37.75 -140.02
C GLY A 8 -90.08 -37.14 -138.66
N VAL A 9 -90.14 -37.97 -137.62
CA VAL A 9 -89.78 -37.58 -136.25
C VAL A 9 -88.26 -37.71 -136.10
N VAL A 10 -87.59 -36.58 -135.86
CA VAL A 10 -86.15 -36.53 -135.56
C VAL A 10 -85.97 -36.59 -134.05
N ILE A 11 -85.21 -37.57 -133.56
CA ILE A 11 -84.84 -37.70 -132.13
C ILE A 11 -83.31 -37.67 -132.07
N ASP A 12 -82.78 -36.72 -131.31
CA ASP A 12 -81.33 -36.47 -131.12
C ASP A 12 -80.53 -36.32 -132.44
N GLY A 13 -81.07 -35.52 -133.37
CA GLY A 13 -80.40 -35.18 -134.62
C GLY A 13 -80.42 -36.25 -135.73
N VAL A 14 -81.09 -37.39 -135.53
CA VAL A 14 -81.19 -38.50 -136.51
C VAL A 14 -82.64 -38.69 -136.99
N ASP A 15 -82.83 -38.82 -138.31
CA ASP A 15 -84.14 -39.03 -138.96
C ASP A 15 -84.58 -40.51 -138.87
N THR A 16 -85.56 -40.79 -138.02
CA THR A 16 -85.99 -42.17 -137.68
C THR A 16 -86.82 -42.85 -138.77
N THR A 17 -87.16 -42.16 -139.86
CA THR A 17 -88.08 -42.69 -140.90
C THR A 17 -87.45 -43.68 -141.88
N SER A 18 -86.12 -43.79 -141.92
CA SER A 18 -85.37 -44.69 -142.82
C SER A 18 -84.72 -45.88 -142.11
N MET A 19 -84.92 -46.01 -140.80
CA MET A 19 -84.33 -47.09 -139.99
C MET A 19 -85.27 -48.28 -139.86
N THR A 20 -84.73 -49.49 -139.98
CA THR A 20 -85.45 -50.74 -139.70
C THR A 20 -85.70 -50.88 -138.19
N ARG A 21 -86.71 -51.66 -137.78
CA ARG A 21 -87.10 -51.83 -136.37
C ARG A 21 -85.91 -52.13 -135.44
N GLU A 22 -85.00 -53.01 -135.87
CA GLU A 22 -83.79 -53.37 -135.12
C GLU A 22 -82.82 -52.18 -134.97
N GLN A 23 -82.69 -51.32 -135.98
CA GLN A 23 -81.84 -50.13 -135.94
C GLN A 23 -82.40 -49.04 -135.01
N ILE A 24 -83.73 -48.90 -134.93
CA ILE A 24 -84.39 -48.01 -133.97
C ILE A 24 -84.25 -48.55 -132.55
N GLU A 25 -84.33 -49.87 -132.34
CA GLU A 25 -84.09 -50.50 -131.04
C GLU A 25 -82.64 -50.28 -130.55
N VAL A 26 -81.65 -50.41 -131.43
CA VAL A 26 -80.24 -50.11 -131.10
C VAL A 26 -80.01 -48.62 -130.82
N PHE A 27 -80.64 -47.72 -131.60
CA PHE A 27 -80.55 -46.28 -131.35
C PHE A 27 -81.21 -45.86 -130.03
N ALA A 28 -82.38 -46.44 -129.71
CA ALA A 28 -83.06 -46.24 -128.43
C ALA A 28 -82.23 -46.77 -127.24
N LEU A 29 -81.55 -47.91 -127.41
CA LEU A 29 -80.62 -48.45 -126.41
C LEU A 29 -79.41 -47.52 -126.22
N ASN A 30 -78.83 -46.98 -127.29
CA ASN A 30 -77.71 -46.04 -127.21
C ASN A 30 -78.10 -44.72 -126.52
N ILE A 31 -79.27 -44.15 -126.84
CA ILE A 31 -79.76 -42.95 -126.15
C ILE A 31 -80.04 -43.25 -124.67
N LYS A 32 -80.59 -44.43 -124.37
CA LYS A 32 -80.83 -44.85 -122.97
C LYS A 32 -79.50 -44.98 -122.21
N GLU A 33 -78.49 -45.59 -122.82
CA GLU A 33 -77.16 -45.73 -122.22
C GLU A 33 -76.46 -44.38 -122.04
N GLN A 34 -76.61 -43.46 -123.00
CA GLN A 34 -76.12 -42.07 -122.85
C GLN A 34 -76.86 -41.34 -121.72
N ASN A 35 -78.18 -41.47 -121.61
CA ASN A 35 -78.96 -40.87 -120.52
C ASN A 35 -78.55 -41.47 -119.15
N ASP A 36 -78.31 -42.78 -119.09
CA ASP A 36 -77.87 -43.46 -117.89
C ASP A 36 -76.45 -43.01 -117.49
N ARG A 37 -75.52 -42.86 -118.43
CA ARG A 37 -74.19 -42.27 -118.18
C ARG A 37 -74.27 -40.82 -117.72
N GLU A 38 -75.11 -39.99 -118.35
CA GLU A 38 -75.32 -38.62 -117.91
C GLU A 38 -75.94 -38.54 -116.51
N ARG A 39 -76.84 -39.47 -116.17
CA ARG A 39 -77.39 -39.60 -114.81
C ARG A 39 -76.33 -40.00 -113.80
N GLU A 40 -75.48 -40.97 -114.12
CA GLU A 40 -74.36 -41.39 -113.28
C GLU A 40 -73.36 -40.26 -113.08
N GLN A 41 -72.99 -39.54 -114.14
CA GLN A 41 -72.12 -38.37 -114.06
C GLN A 41 -72.75 -37.27 -113.21
N ARG A 42 -74.05 -36.96 -113.42
CA ARG A 42 -74.77 -35.99 -112.60
C ARG A 42 -74.77 -36.41 -111.12
N ASN A 43 -75.03 -37.68 -110.82
CA ASN A 43 -75.02 -38.20 -109.46
C ASN A 43 -73.60 -38.09 -108.84
N TYR A 44 -72.57 -38.49 -109.58
CA TYR A 44 -71.18 -38.34 -109.16
C TYR A 44 -70.82 -36.89 -108.84
N PHE A 45 -71.13 -35.94 -109.74
CA PHE A 45 -70.88 -34.52 -109.51
C PHE A 45 -71.73 -33.95 -108.36
N GLN A 46 -72.94 -34.45 -108.14
CA GLN A 46 -73.75 -34.08 -106.97
C GLN A 46 -73.10 -34.56 -105.68
N LEU A 47 -72.66 -35.82 -105.60
CA LEU A 47 -71.95 -36.37 -104.45
C LEU A 47 -70.64 -35.63 -104.18
N GLU A 48 -69.84 -35.34 -105.21
CA GLU A 48 -68.58 -34.59 -105.05
C GLU A 48 -68.85 -33.15 -104.59
N ARG A 49 -69.85 -32.47 -105.15
CA ARG A 49 -70.26 -31.14 -104.69
C ARG A 49 -70.71 -31.17 -103.23
N ASP A 50 -71.49 -32.18 -102.83
CA ASP A 50 -71.98 -32.30 -101.46
C ASP A 50 -70.85 -32.65 -100.49
N LYS A 51 -69.90 -33.52 -100.88
CA LYS A 51 -68.65 -33.77 -100.13
C LYS A 51 -67.84 -32.50 -99.95
N ILE A 52 -67.58 -31.75 -101.03
CA ILE A 52 -66.86 -30.46 -100.96
C ILE A 52 -67.59 -29.50 -100.03
N ARG A 53 -68.93 -29.44 -100.09
CA ARG A 53 -69.74 -28.60 -99.19
C ARG A 53 -69.62 -29.02 -97.73
N THR A 54 -69.60 -30.33 -97.43
CA THR A 54 -69.39 -30.83 -96.06
C THR A 54 -67.98 -30.54 -95.55
N PHE A 55 -66.94 -30.80 -96.35
CA PHE A 55 -65.56 -30.46 -95.97
C PHE A 55 -65.39 -28.96 -95.77
N TRP A 56 -65.97 -28.14 -96.65
CA TRP A 56 -65.97 -26.70 -96.48
C TRP A 56 -66.69 -26.27 -95.17
N GLY A 57 -67.83 -26.89 -94.85
CA GLY A 57 -68.53 -26.64 -93.58
C GLY A 57 -67.70 -27.02 -92.36
N ILE A 58 -67.08 -28.20 -92.37
CA ILE A 58 -66.22 -28.68 -91.27
C ILE A 58 -65.00 -27.78 -91.12
N THR A 59 -64.22 -27.55 -92.18
CA THR A 59 -63.01 -26.73 -92.13
C THR A 59 -63.31 -25.28 -91.77
N ARG A 60 -64.46 -24.74 -92.20
CA ARG A 60 -64.94 -23.43 -91.76
C ARG A 60 -65.25 -23.43 -90.26
N ASN A 61 -65.98 -24.42 -89.75
CA ASN A 61 -66.27 -24.53 -88.32
C ASN A 61 -65.00 -24.70 -87.49
N GLU A 62 -64.07 -25.56 -87.91
CA GLU A 62 -62.77 -25.75 -87.25
C GLU A 62 -61.95 -24.45 -87.24
N LEU A 63 -61.97 -23.68 -88.33
CA LEU A 63 -61.33 -22.37 -88.39
C LEU A 63 -62.00 -21.37 -87.43
N GLU A 64 -63.33 -21.34 -87.38
CA GLU A 64 -64.09 -20.50 -86.45
C GLU A 64 -63.81 -20.89 -84.99
N GLU A 65 -63.72 -22.18 -84.66
CA GLU A 65 -63.33 -22.69 -83.35
C GLU A 65 -61.88 -22.35 -83.00
N ALA A 66 -60.93 -22.52 -83.91
CA ALA A 66 -59.53 -22.18 -83.69
C ALA A 66 -59.38 -20.67 -83.45
N ARG A 67 -60.08 -19.84 -84.23
CA ARG A 67 -60.15 -18.38 -84.01
C ARG A 67 -60.79 -18.02 -82.67
N ALA A 68 -61.81 -18.76 -82.22
CA ALA A 68 -62.40 -18.57 -80.90
C ALA A 68 -61.43 -18.96 -79.77
N LYS A 69 -60.72 -20.09 -79.89
CA LYS A 69 -59.69 -20.52 -78.94
C LYS A 69 -58.54 -19.52 -78.85
N LEU A 70 -58.08 -19.00 -79.99
CA LEU A 70 -57.01 -18.00 -80.04
C LEU A 70 -57.43 -16.72 -79.31
N ARG A 71 -58.64 -16.19 -79.60
CA ARG A 71 -59.20 -15.04 -78.86
C ARG A 71 -59.33 -15.28 -77.35
N ASN A 72 -59.74 -16.49 -76.95
CA ASN A 72 -59.81 -16.84 -75.53
C ASN A 72 -58.42 -16.91 -74.89
N LYS A 73 -57.40 -17.37 -75.61
CA LYS A 73 -56.02 -17.41 -75.13
C LYS A 73 -55.41 -16.01 -75.03
N ASP A 74 -55.67 -15.15 -76.00
CA ASP A 74 -55.25 -13.74 -75.93
C ASP A 74 -55.89 -13.05 -74.71
N ARG A 75 -57.20 -13.25 -74.48
CA ARG A 75 -57.87 -12.78 -73.27
C ARG A 75 -57.22 -13.30 -71.99
N GLN A 76 -56.89 -14.60 -71.93
CA GLN A 76 -56.23 -15.19 -70.76
C GLN A 76 -54.83 -14.58 -70.51
N ILE A 77 -54.09 -14.26 -71.58
CA ILE A 77 -52.79 -13.59 -71.48
C ILE A 77 -52.97 -12.17 -70.95
N GLU A 78 -53.95 -11.42 -71.47
CA GLU A 78 -54.28 -10.08 -70.98
C GLU A 78 -54.68 -10.10 -69.50
N GLU A 79 -55.60 -10.97 -69.10
CA GLU A 79 -56.02 -11.10 -67.69
C GLU A 79 -54.86 -11.50 -66.76
N ALA A 80 -53.94 -12.35 -67.22
CA ALA A 80 -52.75 -12.72 -66.45
C ALA A 80 -51.75 -11.57 -66.35
N ALA A 81 -51.59 -10.79 -67.41
CA ALA A 81 -50.74 -9.60 -67.42
C ALA A 81 -51.28 -8.50 -66.50
N GLU A 82 -52.61 -8.27 -66.51
CA GLU A 82 -53.29 -7.34 -65.61
C GLU A 82 -53.11 -7.76 -64.14
N LYS A 83 -53.35 -9.03 -63.80
CA LYS A 83 -53.12 -9.55 -62.44
C LYS A 83 -51.67 -9.38 -61.99
N ASN A 84 -50.71 -9.73 -62.83
CA ASN A 84 -49.29 -9.55 -62.52
C ASN A 84 -48.95 -8.06 -62.32
N TYR A 85 -49.51 -7.17 -63.13
CA TYR A 85 -49.31 -5.73 -62.99
C TYR A 85 -49.87 -5.20 -61.65
N GLU A 86 -51.05 -5.67 -61.23
CA GLU A 86 -51.64 -5.36 -59.92
C GLU A 86 -50.79 -5.89 -58.76
N GLU A 87 -50.36 -7.15 -58.83
CA GLU A 87 -49.47 -7.77 -57.85
C GLU A 87 -48.15 -7.00 -57.72
N LEU A 88 -47.52 -6.65 -58.86
CA LEU A 88 -46.28 -5.87 -58.87
C LEU A 88 -46.48 -4.49 -58.22
N LYS A 89 -47.64 -3.87 -58.44
CA LYS A 89 -47.98 -2.58 -57.79
C LYS A 89 -48.14 -2.74 -56.28
N LEU A 90 -48.80 -3.81 -55.82
CA LEU A 90 -48.95 -4.12 -54.39
C LEU A 90 -47.58 -4.41 -53.75
N TYR A 91 -46.74 -5.23 -54.37
CA TYR A 91 -45.39 -5.51 -53.89
C TYR A 91 -44.55 -4.23 -53.84
N LYS A 92 -44.62 -3.37 -54.85
CA LYS A 92 -43.94 -2.07 -54.85
C LYS A 92 -44.39 -1.17 -53.70
N GLN A 93 -45.69 -1.14 -53.40
CA GLN A 93 -46.20 -0.41 -52.24
C GLN A 93 -45.73 -1.02 -50.92
N LYS A 94 -45.73 -2.36 -50.80
CA LYS A 94 -45.25 -3.06 -49.61
C LYS A 94 -43.77 -2.80 -49.33
N VAL A 95 -42.93 -2.81 -50.37
CA VAL A 95 -41.50 -2.48 -50.25
C VAL A 95 -41.33 -1.04 -49.79
N LYS A 96 -42.06 -0.07 -50.38
CA LYS A 96 -42.01 1.33 -49.94
C LYS A 96 -42.41 1.51 -48.48
N HIS A 97 -43.44 0.80 -48.03
CA HIS A 97 -43.89 0.86 -46.64
C HIS A 97 -42.83 0.29 -45.69
N LEU A 98 -42.27 -0.88 -46.02
CA LEU A 98 -41.19 -1.50 -45.24
C LEU A 98 -39.94 -0.61 -45.18
N GLU A 99 -39.56 0.04 -46.29
CA GLU A 99 -38.44 1.00 -46.30
C GLU A 99 -38.71 2.20 -45.38
N TYR A 100 -39.94 2.73 -45.40
CA TYR A 100 -40.35 3.83 -44.53
C TYR A 100 -40.37 3.41 -43.05
N GLU A 101 -40.92 2.24 -42.73
CA GLU A 101 -40.92 1.68 -41.37
C GLU A 101 -39.50 1.48 -40.86
N HIS A 102 -38.63 0.81 -41.64
CA HIS A 102 -37.23 0.62 -41.27
C HIS A 102 -36.50 1.96 -41.07
N GLN A 103 -36.77 2.96 -41.92
CA GLN A 103 -36.17 4.28 -41.76
C GLN A 103 -36.67 4.96 -40.48
N ASN A 104 -37.96 4.86 -40.17
CA ASN A 104 -38.56 5.41 -38.96
C ASN A 104 -38.00 4.73 -37.71
N ASP A 105 -37.95 3.40 -37.67
CA ASP A 105 -37.39 2.61 -36.58
C ASP A 105 -35.91 2.94 -36.36
N LEU A 106 -35.14 3.08 -37.45
CA LEU A 106 -33.74 3.49 -37.37
C LEU A 106 -33.60 4.90 -36.79
N THR A 107 -34.46 5.84 -37.18
CA THR A 107 -34.43 7.20 -36.61
C THR A 107 -34.82 7.19 -35.15
N GLN A 108 -35.84 6.43 -34.75
CA GLN A 108 -36.28 6.30 -33.38
C GLN A 108 -35.19 5.66 -32.49
N CYS A 109 -34.58 4.57 -32.95
CA CYS A 109 -33.48 3.92 -32.25
C CYS A 109 -32.29 4.88 -32.06
N LYS A 110 -31.98 5.69 -33.06
CA LYS A 110 -30.94 6.73 -32.95
C LYS A 110 -31.31 7.83 -31.96
N THR A 111 -32.56 8.30 -31.95
CA THR A 111 -33.00 9.31 -30.99
C THR A 111 -32.99 8.76 -29.57
N ASP A 112 -33.44 7.52 -29.37
CA ASP A 112 -33.47 6.86 -28.06
C ASP A 112 -32.06 6.61 -27.53
N ALA A 113 -31.12 6.22 -28.40
CA ALA A 113 -29.71 6.10 -28.04
C ALA A 113 -29.10 7.44 -27.62
N LEU A 114 -29.41 8.52 -28.36
CA LEU A 114 -28.91 9.86 -28.04
C LEU A 114 -29.50 10.42 -26.75
N THR A 115 -30.80 10.22 -26.50
CA THR A 115 -31.44 10.65 -25.25
C THR A 115 -30.94 9.83 -24.06
N SER A 116 -30.77 8.52 -24.22
CA SER A 116 -30.17 7.67 -23.18
C SER A 116 -28.74 8.08 -22.85
N LEU A 117 -27.93 8.40 -23.87
CA LEU A 117 -26.56 8.89 -23.66
C LEU A 117 -26.56 10.23 -22.93
N LYS A 118 -27.44 11.16 -23.34
CA LYS A 118 -27.57 12.46 -22.69
C LYS A 118 -27.99 12.33 -21.22
N ASN A 119 -28.99 11.50 -20.93
CA ASN A 119 -29.44 11.28 -19.56
C ASN A 119 -28.30 10.70 -18.70
N ALA A 120 -27.55 9.73 -19.21
CA ALA A 120 -26.40 9.19 -18.51
C ALA A 120 -25.31 10.25 -18.25
N THR A 121 -25.04 11.14 -19.23
CA THR A 121 -24.09 12.25 -19.01
C THR A 121 -24.60 13.25 -18.00
N ASP A 122 -25.88 13.62 -18.05
CA ASP A 122 -26.50 14.56 -17.12
C ASP A 122 -26.46 13.99 -15.68
N ASP A 123 -26.84 12.72 -15.50
CA ASP A 123 -26.76 12.00 -14.22
C ASP A 123 -25.33 11.95 -13.66
N HIS A 124 -24.34 11.64 -14.51
CA HIS A 124 -22.93 11.66 -14.10
C HIS A 124 -22.48 13.06 -13.66
N THR A 125 -22.85 14.12 -14.39
CA THR A 125 -22.48 15.48 -14.01
C THR A 125 -23.14 15.92 -12.70
N GLN A 126 -24.37 15.46 -12.44
CA GLN A 126 -25.05 15.72 -11.18
C GLN A 126 -24.34 15.00 -10.01
N GLN A 127 -23.99 13.72 -10.18
CA GLN A 127 -23.23 12.98 -9.16
C GLN A 127 -21.87 13.62 -8.87
N GLU A 128 -21.15 14.08 -9.90
CA GLU A 128 -19.89 14.81 -9.71
C GLU A 128 -20.10 16.10 -8.91
N TRP A 129 -21.15 16.85 -9.21
CA TRP A 129 -21.48 18.07 -8.48
C TRP A 129 -21.81 17.80 -7.01
N GLU A 130 -22.61 16.75 -6.72
CA GLU A 130 -22.94 16.31 -5.37
C GLU A 130 -21.68 15.89 -4.58
N LEU A 131 -20.82 15.07 -5.19
CA LEU A 131 -19.54 14.67 -4.57
C LEU A 131 -18.62 15.86 -4.30
N LEU A 132 -18.59 16.85 -5.19
CA LEU A 132 -17.80 18.08 -4.98
C LEU A 132 -18.37 18.93 -3.85
N LYS A 133 -19.69 18.99 -3.70
CA LYS A 133 -20.36 19.66 -2.60
C LYS A 133 -20.06 18.96 -1.27
N ASP A 134 -20.27 17.65 -1.19
CA ASP A 134 -19.99 16.84 -0.01
C ASP A 134 -18.52 16.94 0.42
N LYS A 135 -17.59 16.95 -0.54
CA LYS A 135 -16.16 17.18 -0.27
C LYS A 135 -15.89 18.54 0.36
N ARG A 136 -16.61 19.59 -0.05
CA ARG A 136 -16.47 20.94 0.55
C ARG A 136 -17.05 20.96 1.95
N ASP A 137 -18.22 20.37 2.14
CA ASP A 137 -18.92 20.33 3.44
C ASP A 137 -18.11 19.52 4.46
N LEU A 138 -17.55 18.37 4.06
CA LEU A 138 -16.63 17.57 4.88
C LEU A 138 -15.37 18.35 5.27
N LYS A 139 -14.78 19.12 4.34
CA LYS A 139 -13.61 19.97 4.66
C LYS A 139 -13.94 21.06 5.68
N ILE A 140 -15.13 21.66 5.58
CA ILE A 140 -15.59 22.68 6.53
C ILE A 140 -15.79 22.03 7.91
N SER A 141 -16.49 20.90 7.97
CA SER A 141 -16.73 20.16 9.20
C SER A 141 -15.43 19.70 9.88
N GLN A 142 -14.48 19.17 9.10
CA GLN A 142 -13.15 18.81 9.60
C GLN A 142 -12.44 20.02 10.21
N ARG A 143 -12.43 21.16 9.52
CA ARG A 143 -11.79 22.38 10.03
C ARG A 143 -12.47 22.90 11.30
N GLN A 144 -13.80 22.81 11.39
CA GLN A 144 -14.53 23.17 12.62
C GLN A 144 -14.15 22.25 13.78
N GLN A 145 -14.05 20.94 13.53
CA GLN A 145 -13.64 19.97 14.55
C GLN A 145 -12.18 20.20 15.02
N GLU A 146 -11.27 20.50 14.10
CA GLU A 146 -9.89 20.86 14.42
C GLU A 146 -9.82 22.10 15.32
N VAL A 147 -10.60 23.15 15.02
CA VAL A 147 -10.68 24.35 15.85
C VAL A 147 -11.26 24.04 17.23
N ALA A 148 -12.35 23.27 17.31
CA ALA A 148 -12.95 22.87 18.58
C ALA A 148 -11.98 22.05 19.45
N HIS A 149 -11.23 21.12 18.86
CA HIS A 149 -10.19 20.35 19.58
C HIS A 149 -9.05 21.25 20.06
N GLN A 150 -8.62 22.23 19.25
CA GLN A 150 -7.60 23.21 19.68
C GLN A 150 -8.09 24.05 20.87
N GLU A 151 -9.36 24.47 20.85
CA GLU A 151 -9.96 25.21 21.97
C GLU A 151 -10.04 24.36 23.24
N GLN A 152 -10.45 23.10 23.14
CA GLN A 152 -10.44 22.16 24.27
C GLN A 152 -9.03 21.97 24.85
N MET A 153 -8.02 21.80 23.99
CA MET A 153 -6.63 21.70 24.46
C MET A 153 -6.16 22.98 25.15
N ARG A 154 -6.54 24.17 24.65
CA ARG A 154 -6.23 25.44 25.31
C ARG A 154 -6.91 25.52 26.68
N ALA A 155 -8.18 25.13 26.77
CA ALA A 155 -8.91 25.09 28.04
C ALA A 155 -8.23 24.16 29.06
N PHE A 156 -7.83 22.94 28.64
CA PHE A 156 -7.09 22.02 29.51
C PHE A 156 -5.73 22.58 29.96
N LYS A 157 -5.00 23.27 29.08
CA LYS A 157 -3.74 23.92 29.45
C LYS A 157 -3.95 25.02 30.49
N ILE A 158 -5.00 25.82 30.35
CA ILE A 158 -5.33 26.88 31.32
C ILE A 158 -5.70 26.26 32.68
N GLU A 159 -6.57 25.25 32.70
CA GLU A 159 -6.93 24.55 33.94
C GLU A 159 -5.73 23.87 34.59
N HIS A 160 -4.86 23.21 33.80
CA HIS A 160 -3.65 22.60 34.33
C HIS A 160 -2.72 23.63 34.97
N SER A 161 -2.46 24.76 34.29
CA SER A 161 -1.66 25.86 34.86
C SER A 161 -2.29 26.40 36.15
N ARG A 162 -3.63 26.55 36.19
CA ARG A 162 -4.35 26.98 37.39
C ARG A 162 -4.13 26.02 38.56
N LEU A 163 -4.26 24.71 38.32
CA LEU A 163 -4.05 23.68 39.35
C LEU A 163 -2.59 23.63 39.83
N VAL A 164 -1.62 23.81 38.93
CA VAL A 164 -0.20 23.89 39.28
C VAL A 164 0.08 25.11 40.15
N ASP A 165 -0.49 26.27 39.82
CA ASP A 165 -0.33 27.50 40.61
C ASP A 165 -0.99 27.38 41.99
N GLU A 166 -2.15 26.73 42.07
CA GLU A 166 -2.83 26.42 43.33
C GLU A 166 -1.97 25.50 44.22
N ALA A 167 -1.45 24.40 43.65
CA ALA A 167 -0.55 23.49 44.36
C ALA A 167 0.74 24.20 44.82
N ARG A 168 1.32 25.07 43.99
CA ARG A 168 2.50 25.88 44.37
C ARG A 168 2.21 26.78 45.56
N LYS A 169 1.08 27.49 45.54
CA LYS A 169 0.65 28.34 46.67
C LYS A 169 0.45 27.53 47.95
N ASP A 170 -0.14 26.35 47.85
CA ASP A 170 -0.32 25.46 49.00
C ASP A 170 1.02 25.00 49.59
N PHE A 171 1.99 24.63 48.74
CA PHE A 171 3.32 24.26 49.20
C PHE A 171 4.07 25.45 49.83
N GLU A 172 3.97 26.63 49.24
CA GLU A 172 4.58 27.84 49.79
C GLU A 172 3.99 28.20 51.15
N ASN A 173 2.66 28.09 51.31
CA ASN A 173 1.98 28.32 52.58
C ASN A 173 2.43 27.30 53.64
N LYS A 174 2.49 26.00 53.29
CA LYS A 174 2.97 24.95 54.21
C LYS A 174 4.43 25.14 54.61
N ALA A 175 5.29 25.57 53.68
CA ALA A 175 6.68 25.90 53.96
C ALA A 175 6.78 27.07 54.94
N ARG A 176 6.07 28.17 54.66
CA ARG A 176 6.03 29.37 55.51
C ARG A 176 5.52 29.07 56.92
N GLU A 177 4.46 28.27 57.04
CA GLU A 177 3.96 27.82 58.34
C GLU A 177 4.99 27.00 59.12
N THR A 178 5.73 26.14 58.42
CA THR A 178 6.75 25.27 59.02
C THR A 178 7.94 26.10 59.50
N GLU A 179 8.42 27.02 58.68
CA GLU A 179 9.47 27.99 59.03
C GLU A 179 9.06 28.80 60.27
N LEU A 180 7.86 29.39 60.26
CA LEU A 180 7.37 30.19 61.39
C LEU A 180 7.26 29.35 62.68
N LYS A 181 6.84 28.09 62.58
CA LYS A 181 6.77 27.17 63.73
C LYS A 181 8.17 26.91 64.30
N TYR A 182 9.17 26.67 63.46
CA TYR A 182 10.54 26.40 63.93
C TYR A 182 11.26 27.65 64.42
N GLU A 183 11.03 28.81 63.79
CA GLU A 183 11.55 30.09 64.25
C GLU A 183 11.03 30.44 65.65
N LYS A 184 9.74 30.22 65.90
CA LYS A 184 9.15 30.37 67.24
C LYS A 184 9.81 29.43 68.27
N LYS A 185 9.97 28.14 67.92
CA LYS A 185 10.64 27.17 68.81
C LYS A 185 12.09 27.55 69.09
N PHE A 186 12.82 28.00 68.08
CA PHE A 186 14.20 28.45 68.22
C PHE A 186 14.31 29.67 69.14
N ASN A 187 13.45 30.68 68.95
CA ASN A 187 13.43 31.87 69.79
C ASN A 187 13.07 31.55 71.25
N LEU A 188 12.11 30.66 71.49
CA LEU A 188 11.78 30.18 72.84
C LEU A 188 12.98 29.49 73.50
N LEU A 189 13.62 28.54 72.80
CA LEU A 189 14.80 27.84 73.32
C LEU A 189 15.95 28.81 73.62
N LYS A 190 16.17 29.81 72.76
CA LYS A 190 17.17 30.86 72.98
C LYS A 190 16.86 31.68 74.24
N GLN A 191 15.59 32.02 74.45
CA GLN A 191 15.17 32.72 75.67
C GLN A 191 15.37 31.84 76.92
N GLU A 192 14.97 30.58 76.88
CA GLU A 192 15.16 29.62 77.98
C GLU A 192 16.63 29.41 78.34
N LEU A 193 17.51 29.29 77.35
CA LEU A 193 18.96 29.17 77.58
C LEU A 193 19.53 30.47 78.17
N SER A 194 19.06 31.62 77.70
CA SER A 194 19.49 32.92 78.25
C SER A 194 19.04 33.10 79.70
N THR A 195 17.82 32.69 80.04
CA THR A 195 17.33 32.76 81.43
C THR A 195 18.07 31.79 82.33
N LYS A 196 18.31 30.54 81.89
CA LYS A 196 19.16 29.57 82.63
C LYS A 196 20.55 30.12 82.88
N HIS A 197 21.21 30.66 81.85
CA HIS A 197 22.54 31.25 82.01
C HIS A 197 22.54 32.41 83.01
N LYS A 198 21.57 33.32 82.94
CA LYS A 198 21.43 34.42 83.91
C LYS A 198 21.21 33.91 85.34
N MET A 199 20.41 32.87 85.51
CA MET A 199 20.15 32.24 86.80
C MET A 199 21.41 31.59 87.37
N GLU A 200 22.15 30.82 86.56
CA GLU A 200 23.43 30.21 86.96
C GLU A 200 24.47 31.27 87.34
N MET A 201 24.55 32.39 86.60
CA MET A 201 25.42 33.51 86.95
C MET A 201 25.02 34.15 88.28
N ALA A 202 23.73 34.41 88.50
CA ALA A 202 23.23 34.95 89.77
C ALA A 202 23.52 34.01 90.95
N GLU A 203 23.35 32.71 90.78
CA GLU A 203 23.66 31.72 91.82
C GLU A 203 25.17 31.69 92.17
N VAL A 204 26.03 31.79 91.14
CA VAL A 204 27.49 31.89 91.34
C VAL A 204 27.83 33.19 92.06
N GLU A 205 27.25 34.31 91.65
CA GLU A 205 27.44 35.60 92.32
C GLU A 205 26.99 35.56 93.78
N GLU A 206 25.83 34.97 94.08
CA GLU A 206 25.34 34.80 95.45
C GLU A 206 26.29 33.94 96.28
N ARG A 207 26.74 32.80 95.75
CA ARG A 207 27.75 31.94 96.42
C ARG A 207 29.04 32.69 96.70
N LYS A 208 29.54 33.49 95.74
CA LYS A 208 30.76 34.29 95.90
C LYS A 208 30.56 35.43 96.90
N ASN A 209 29.42 36.11 96.88
CA ASN A 209 29.07 37.16 97.83
C ASN A 209 28.96 36.61 99.26
N LYS A 210 28.38 35.42 99.41
CA LYS A 210 28.34 34.70 100.70
C LYS A 210 29.75 34.41 101.20
N GLN A 211 30.62 33.84 100.35
CA GLN A 211 32.02 33.58 100.70
C GLN A 211 32.77 34.87 101.09
N ILE A 212 32.55 35.97 100.38
CA ILE A 212 33.12 37.29 100.72
C ILE A 212 32.62 37.76 102.09
N SER A 213 31.32 37.60 102.38
CA SER A 213 30.73 37.97 103.67
C SER A 213 31.30 37.14 104.83
N GLU A 214 31.40 35.83 104.64
CA GLU A 214 32.02 34.91 105.60
C GLU A 214 33.49 35.27 105.85
N LEU A 215 34.25 35.55 104.79
CA LEU A 215 35.65 35.96 104.89
C LEU A 215 35.80 37.30 105.61
N LYS A 216 34.95 38.29 105.31
CA LYS A 216 34.90 39.57 106.04
C LYS A 216 34.62 39.34 107.52
N LYS A 217 33.65 38.49 107.85
CA LYS A 217 33.33 38.15 109.24
C LYS A 217 34.51 37.47 109.92
N TYR A 218 35.16 36.51 109.27
CA TYR A 218 36.35 35.84 109.80
C TYR A 218 37.49 36.84 110.06
N HIS A 219 37.74 37.75 109.12
CA HIS A 219 38.72 38.82 109.30
C HIS A 219 38.35 39.78 110.45
N GLU A 220 37.09 40.17 110.58
CA GLU A 220 36.62 41.00 111.70
C GLU A 220 36.80 40.29 113.05
N THR A 221 36.51 38.99 113.08
CA THR A 221 36.69 38.15 114.27
C THR A 221 38.18 38.02 114.61
N SER A 222 39.02 37.70 113.63
CA SER A 222 40.47 37.61 113.78
C SER A 222 41.09 38.96 114.19
N PHE A 223 40.58 40.07 113.65
CA PHE A 223 41.01 41.42 114.02
C PHE A 223 40.58 41.76 115.44
N THR A 224 39.37 41.37 115.85
CA THR A 224 38.90 41.52 117.23
C THR A 224 39.71 40.67 118.18
N GLU A 225 40.01 39.42 117.83
CA GLU A 225 40.90 38.53 118.58
C GLU A 225 42.32 39.09 118.67
N MET A 226 42.85 39.65 117.58
CA MET A 226 44.16 40.31 117.56
C MET A 226 44.15 41.58 118.41
N LYS A 227 43.09 42.38 118.35
CA LYS A 227 42.90 43.56 119.20
C LYS A 227 42.77 43.16 120.67
N ASN A 228 42.03 42.09 120.98
CA ASN A 228 41.92 41.53 122.32
C ASN A 228 43.27 40.97 122.77
N TYR A 229 44.02 40.27 121.91
CA TYR A 229 45.37 39.80 122.19
C TYR A 229 46.32 40.96 122.47
N TYR A 230 46.26 42.07 121.73
CA TYR A 230 47.07 43.26 122.03
C TYR A 230 46.57 44.05 123.24
N ASN A 231 45.26 44.03 123.54
CA ASN A 231 44.70 44.56 124.77
C ASN A 231 45.12 43.71 125.99
N ASP A 232 45.13 42.40 125.84
CA ASP A 232 45.59 41.43 126.82
C ASP A 232 47.10 41.49 126.96
N ILE A 233 47.85 41.81 125.89
CA ILE A 233 49.27 42.15 125.96
C ILE A 233 49.46 43.52 126.59
N THR A 234 48.61 44.52 126.41
CA THR A 234 48.80 45.81 127.09
C THR A 234 48.43 45.71 128.57
N LEU A 235 47.39 44.94 128.92
CA LEU A 235 47.06 44.55 130.29
C LEU A 235 48.14 43.66 130.90
N ASN A 236 48.61 42.64 130.16
CA ASN A 236 49.76 41.86 130.56
C ASN A 236 51.00 42.72 130.60
N ASN A 237 51.22 43.70 129.75
CA ASN A 237 52.38 44.59 129.76
C ASN A 237 52.30 45.57 130.92
N LEU A 238 51.10 45.95 131.39
CA LEU A 238 50.89 46.67 132.65
C LEU A 238 51.17 45.76 133.86
N ALA A 239 50.67 44.51 133.82
CA ALA A 239 50.96 43.48 134.80
C ALA A 239 52.43 43.06 134.79
N LEU A 240 53.07 43.07 133.62
CA LEU A 240 54.45 42.75 133.30
C LEU A 240 55.32 43.99 133.49
N ILE A 241 54.85 45.22 133.50
CA ILE A 241 55.61 46.36 134.04
C ILE A 241 55.67 46.24 135.57
N SER A 242 54.59 45.74 136.20
CA SER A 242 54.61 45.38 137.63
C SER A 242 55.47 44.13 137.89
N SER A 243 55.44 43.14 137.01
CA SER A 243 56.19 41.88 137.12
C SER A 243 57.61 41.95 136.54
N LEU A 244 57.97 42.87 135.63
CA LEU A 244 59.33 43.11 135.11
C LEU A 244 60.16 43.95 136.08
N LYS A 245 59.53 44.58 137.08
CA LYS A 245 60.23 44.97 138.30
C LYS A 245 60.64 43.76 139.15
N GLU A 246 59.94 42.63 139.03
CA GLU A 246 60.16 41.39 139.82
C GLU A 246 60.82 40.24 139.02
N GLN A 247 60.83 40.30 137.69
CA GLN A 247 61.31 39.23 136.80
C GLN A 247 62.44 39.69 135.86
N MET A 248 62.99 40.89 136.07
CA MET A 248 64.31 41.28 135.51
C MET A 248 65.43 40.32 135.94
N GLU A 249 65.18 39.48 136.95
CA GLU A 249 66.07 38.43 137.43
C GLU A 249 65.91 37.06 136.73
N ALA A 250 64.82 36.78 136.00
CA ALA A 250 64.44 35.37 135.77
C ALA A 250 64.41 34.84 134.32
N LEU A 251 64.36 35.67 133.27
CA LEU A 251 64.06 35.15 131.91
C LEU A 251 65.03 35.58 130.80
N GLN A 252 66.32 35.68 131.15
CA GLN A 252 67.43 35.59 130.19
C GLN A 252 67.71 34.14 129.73
N LYS A 253 66.76 33.18 129.92
CA LYS A 253 67.10 31.75 129.89
C LYS A 253 66.15 30.77 129.20
N GLN A 254 65.22 31.18 128.34
CA GLN A 254 64.42 30.18 127.60
C GLN A 254 63.92 30.64 126.22
N ASN A 255 64.80 31.22 125.41
CA ASN A 255 64.51 31.55 124.01
C ASN A 255 65.08 30.51 123.02
N GLU A 256 65.03 29.23 123.37
CA GLU A 256 65.45 28.14 122.49
C GLU A 256 64.55 26.93 122.70
N ARG A 257 63.49 26.79 121.88
CA ARG A 257 62.89 25.51 121.43
C ARG A 257 61.75 25.73 120.43
N MET A 258 62.05 26.55 119.43
CA MET A 258 61.32 26.69 118.17
C MET A 258 61.65 25.48 117.27
N THR A 259 61.16 24.30 117.63
CA THR A 259 61.46 23.06 116.89
C THR A 259 60.25 22.13 116.85
N LYS A 260 59.11 22.64 116.38
CA LYS A 260 57.86 21.86 116.21
C LYS A 260 57.09 22.14 114.90
N GLN A 261 57.75 22.62 113.83
CA GLN A 261 57.09 22.90 112.53
C GLN A 261 57.60 22.08 111.34
N VAL A 262 58.38 21.01 111.57
CA VAL A 262 58.99 20.24 110.47
C VAL A 262 58.15 19.00 110.06
N ALA A 263 57.15 18.59 110.83
CA ALA A 263 56.35 17.40 110.53
C ALA A 263 55.28 17.62 109.44
N ASP A 264 54.63 18.80 109.42
CA ASP A 264 53.46 19.04 108.55
C ASP A 264 53.81 19.13 107.05
N LEU A 265 55.02 19.58 106.71
CA LEU A 265 55.48 19.72 105.32
C LEU A 265 55.77 18.39 104.61
N THR A 266 55.91 17.28 105.36
CA THR A 266 56.18 15.95 104.77
C THR A 266 54.93 15.17 104.38
N SER A 267 53.78 15.49 104.99
CA SER A 267 52.47 14.85 104.73
C SER A 267 51.80 15.38 103.45
N GLU A 268 51.93 16.68 103.14
CA GLU A 268 51.34 17.25 101.94
C GLU A 268 52.03 16.80 100.64
N ASN A 269 53.34 16.54 100.68
CA ASN A 269 54.11 16.10 99.52
C ASN A 269 53.73 14.68 99.05
N HIS A 270 53.12 13.87 99.93
CA HIS A 270 52.66 12.52 99.57
C HIS A 270 51.25 12.51 98.95
N LYS A 271 50.40 13.50 99.24
CA LYS A 271 49.02 13.59 98.71
C LYS A 271 48.94 14.01 97.24
N LEU A 272 49.99 14.63 96.70
CA LEU A 272 50.03 15.16 95.32
C LEU A 272 50.58 14.17 94.28
N ALA A 273 51.16 13.04 94.71
CA ALA A 273 51.82 12.08 93.82
C ALA A 273 50.83 11.18 93.03
N GLU A 274 49.68 10.85 93.62
CA GLU A 274 48.70 9.93 93.01
C GLU A 274 47.83 10.59 91.92
N PRO A 275 47.35 11.84 92.07
CA PRO A 275 46.66 12.55 90.99
C PRO A 275 47.52 12.76 89.73
N LEU A 276 48.84 12.92 89.92
CA LEU A 276 49.80 13.09 88.81
C LEU A 276 49.94 11.82 87.96
N LYS A 277 49.88 10.63 88.58
CA LYS A 277 49.90 9.35 87.86
C LYS A 277 48.65 9.12 87.01
N VAL A 278 47.48 9.46 87.55
CA VAL A 278 46.20 9.32 86.82
C VAL A 278 46.17 10.24 85.60
N ALA A 279 46.57 11.51 85.76
CA ALA A 279 46.63 12.46 84.65
C ALA A 279 47.62 12.02 83.53
N LEU A 280 48.73 11.38 83.89
CA LEU A 280 49.67 10.82 82.91
C LEU A 280 49.08 9.64 82.13
N ALA A 281 48.29 8.77 82.77
CA ALA A 281 47.60 7.67 82.12
C ALA A 281 46.57 8.17 81.10
N ASP A 282 45.74 9.15 81.48
CA ASP A 282 44.73 9.75 80.60
C ASP A 282 45.35 10.39 79.36
N VAL A 283 46.49 11.10 79.52
CA VAL A 283 47.23 11.67 78.38
C VAL A 283 47.72 10.59 77.41
N THR A 284 48.11 9.40 77.89
CA THR A 284 48.49 8.30 77.00
C THR A 284 47.30 7.68 76.27
N GLN A 285 46.12 7.65 76.90
CA GLN A 285 44.89 7.15 76.28
C GLN A 285 44.38 8.10 75.20
N TYR A 286 44.31 9.41 75.47
CA TYR A 286 43.90 10.41 74.48
C TYR A 286 44.83 10.47 73.27
N LYS A 287 46.15 10.26 73.47
CA LYS A 287 47.10 10.14 72.35
C LYS A 287 46.80 8.95 71.44
N LYS A 288 46.36 7.81 71.98
CA LYS A 288 45.97 6.64 71.17
C LYS A 288 44.67 6.89 70.39
N GLU A 289 43.69 7.50 71.02
CA GLU A 289 42.42 7.85 70.38
C GLU A 289 42.62 8.85 69.24
N LEU A 290 43.46 9.87 69.44
CA LEU A 290 43.83 10.83 68.40
C LEU A 290 44.48 10.14 67.20
N GLN A 291 45.38 9.19 67.44
CA GLN A 291 46.07 8.45 66.38
C GLN A 291 45.11 7.55 65.59
N ASN A 292 44.07 6.99 66.23
CA ASN A 292 43.02 6.24 65.55
C ASN A 292 42.14 7.17 64.71
N TYR A 293 41.77 8.34 65.24
CA TYR A 293 40.99 9.33 64.49
C TYR A 293 41.71 9.83 63.23
N GLU A 294 43.03 10.03 63.30
CA GLU A 294 43.84 10.39 62.13
C GLU A 294 43.84 9.29 61.06
N LYS A 295 43.91 8.02 61.46
CA LYS A 295 43.80 6.88 60.53
C LYS A 295 42.42 6.82 59.88
N ASP A 296 41.35 6.98 60.66
CA ASP A 296 39.98 6.98 60.15
C ASP A 296 39.73 8.11 59.16
N LYS A 297 40.30 9.29 59.41
CA LYS A 297 40.23 10.44 58.49
C LYS A 297 40.88 10.14 57.14
N ILE A 298 42.04 9.46 57.14
CA ILE A 298 42.73 9.05 55.91
C ILE A 298 41.92 7.97 55.17
N CYS A 299 41.41 6.97 55.89
CA CYS A 299 40.53 5.94 55.32
C CYS A 299 39.26 6.53 54.70
N LEU A 300 38.65 7.51 55.36
CA LEU A 300 37.48 8.23 54.83
C LEU A 300 37.81 9.01 53.56
N ALA A 301 38.96 9.68 53.50
CA ALA A 301 39.39 10.38 52.29
C ALA A 301 39.59 9.41 51.11
N ASN A 302 40.24 8.27 51.35
CA ASN A 302 40.48 7.24 50.34
C ASN A 302 39.18 6.59 49.84
N THR A 303 38.23 6.30 50.73
CA THR A 303 36.92 5.75 50.34
C THR A 303 36.09 6.76 49.55
N LYS A 304 36.13 8.05 49.92
CA LYS A 304 35.50 9.13 49.14
C LYS A 304 36.10 9.27 47.73
N ALA A 305 37.42 9.17 47.60
CA ALA A 305 38.07 9.19 46.28
C ALA A 305 37.59 8.01 45.41
N LYS A 306 37.63 6.79 45.96
CA LYS A 306 37.11 5.59 45.27
C LYS A 306 35.64 5.70 44.90
N LEU A 307 34.81 6.33 45.75
CA LEU A 307 33.40 6.57 45.45
C LEU A 307 33.22 7.52 44.26
N ILE A 308 34.06 8.55 44.14
CA ILE A 308 34.01 9.49 43.01
C ILE A 308 34.41 8.78 41.71
N ASP A 309 35.47 7.97 41.75
CA ASP A 309 35.94 7.25 40.56
C ASP A 309 34.91 6.20 40.10
N THR A 310 34.38 5.40 41.02
CA THR A 310 33.32 4.41 40.71
C THR A 310 32.03 5.06 40.21
N LYS A 311 31.67 6.26 40.70
CA LYS A 311 30.54 7.02 40.15
C LYS A 311 30.79 7.47 38.71
N LYS A 312 31.99 7.96 38.39
CA LYS A 312 32.34 8.33 37.02
C LYS A 312 32.31 7.12 36.09
N GLU A 313 32.81 5.96 36.54
CA GLU A 313 32.72 4.71 35.78
C GLU A 313 31.26 4.30 35.54
N LEU A 314 30.40 4.42 36.55
CA LEU A 314 28.96 4.16 36.42
C LEU A 314 28.29 5.10 35.41
N ASP A 315 28.56 6.40 35.49
CA ASP A 315 28.00 7.39 34.57
C ASP A 315 28.46 7.12 33.12
N ASN A 316 29.73 6.77 32.93
CA ASN A 316 30.25 6.37 31.62
C ASN A 316 29.59 5.08 31.11
N LEU A 317 29.37 4.09 31.97
CA LEU A 317 28.65 2.86 31.62
C LEU A 317 27.20 3.14 31.23
N ILE A 318 26.50 4.05 31.92
CA ILE A 318 25.14 4.46 31.56
C ILE A 318 25.13 5.13 30.19
N CYS A 319 26.04 6.07 29.92
CA CYS A 319 26.14 6.75 28.63
C CYS A 319 26.46 5.77 27.49
N THR A 320 27.37 4.82 27.70
CA THR A 320 27.69 3.80 26.68
C THR A 320 26.54 2.82 26.47
N ASN A 321 25.85 2.38 27.53
CA ASN A 321 24.71 1.49 27.41
C ASN A 321 23.54 2.14 26.68
N THR A 322 23.19 3.37 27.04
CA THR A 322 22.14 4.15 26.34
C THR A 322 22.46 4.38 24.86
N ALA A 323 23.73 4.63 24.51
CA ALA A 323 24.15 4.71 23.11
C ALA A 323 24.03 3.38 22.36
N LEU A 324 24.34 2.26 23.03
CA LEU A 324 24.19 0.92 22.46
C LEU A 324 22.72 0.54 22.29
N GLU A 325 21.86 0.86 23.25
CA GLU A 325 20.40 0.65 23.17
C GLU A 325 19.80 1.41 21.98
N LEU A 326 20.15 2.69 21.81
CA LEU A 326 19.77 3.48 20.63
C LEU A 326 20.28 2.89 19.31
N GLY A 327 21.50 2.34 19.32
CA GLY A 327 22.06 1.64 18.16
C GLY A 327 21.30 0.36 17.82
N PHE A 328 20.94 -0.41 18.84
CA PHE A 328 20.18 -1.65 18.72
C PHE A 328 18.76 -1.40 18.19
N GLU A 329 18.05 -0.40 18.72
CA GLU A 329 16.72 -0.01 18.23
C GLU A 329 16.72 0.36 16.74
N LYS A 330 17.74 1.12 16.30
CA LYS A 330 17.90 1.45 14.87
C LYS A 330 18.16 0.21 14.03
N LEU A 331 19.04 -0.67 14.49
CA LEU A 331 19.36 -1.91 13.77
C LEU A 331 18.13 -2.83 13.65
N GLN A 332 17.32 -2.89 14.70
CA GLN A 332 16.08 -3.66 14.73
C GLN A 332 15.05 -3.06 13.78
N ALA A 333 14.91 -1.73 13.74
CA ALA A 333 14.05 -1.06 12.77
C ALA A 333 14.48 -1.30 11.32
N GLU A 334 15.79 -1.26 11.04
CA GLU A 334 16.34 -1.59 9.72
C GLU A 334 16.10 -3.06 9.33
N GLN A 335 16.23 -3.98 10.30
CA GLN A 335 15.93 -5.40 10.10
C GLN A 335 14.44 -5.60 9.76
N ASP A 336 13.54 -5.00 10.53
CA ASP A 336 12.10 -5.09 10.32
C ASP A 336 11.70 -4.49 8.97
N GLU A 337 12.29 -3.34 8.60
CA GLU A 337 12.07 -2.74 7.29
C GLU A 337 12.53 -3.65 6.16
N LEU A 338 13.73 -4.24 6.28
CA LEU A 338 14.28 -5.14 5.27
C LEU A 338 13.43 -6.41 5.13
N GLN A 339 12.97 -6.97 6.25
CA GLN A 339 12.08 -8.13 6.26
C GLN A 339 10.73 -7.82 5.60
N ASN A 340 10.16 -6.64 5.89
CA ASN A 340 8.93 -6.18 5.23
C ASN A 340 9.11 -5.97 3.73
N ARG A 341 10.22 -5.36 3.31
CA ARG A 341 10.57 -5.18 1.88
C ARG A 341 10.75 -6.52 1.18
N PHE A 342 11.41 -7.49 1.83
CA PHE A 342 11.60 -8.83 1.30
C PHE A 342 10.28 -9.56 1.11
N VAL A 343 9.40 -9.56 2.11
CA VAL A 343 8.04 -10.15 2.02
C VAL A 343 7.24 -9.50 0.89
N ARG A 344 7.27 -8.17 0.78
CA ARG A 344 6.58 -7.44 -0.29
C ARG A 344 7.12 -7.81 -1.67
N ALA A 345 8.43 -7.89 -1.84
CA ALA A 345 9.05 -8.28 -3.09
C ALA A 345 8.68 -9.71 -3.50
N ILE A 346 8.64 -10.66 -2.55
CA ILE A 346 8.17 -12.02 -2.80
C ILE A 346 6.72 -12.02 -3.29
N LEU A 347 5.83 -11.32 -2.58
CA LEU A 347 4.41 -11.26 -2.95
C LEU A 347 4.21 -10.64 -4.34
N GLU A 348 4.94 -9.57 -4.68
CA GLU A 348 4.89 -8.96 -6.01
C GLU A 348 5.37 -9.91 -7.12
N VAL A 349 6.45 -10.66 -6.87
CA VAL A 349 6.96 -11.67 -7.82
C VAL A 349 5.96 -12.82 -7.98
N GLN A 350 5.39 -13.30 -6.87
CA GLN A 350 4.37 -14.34 -6.88
C GLN A 350 3.12 -13.90 -7.65
N GLN A 351 2.65 -12.67 -7.42
CA GLN A 351 1.50 -12.10 -8.12
C GLN A 351 1.78 -11.97 -9.63
N LYS A 352 2.92 -11.39 -10.01
CA LYS A 352 3.32 -11.27 -11.44
C LYS A 352 3.43 -12.64 -12.12
N THR A 353 3.99 -13.63 -11.44
CA THR A 353 4.12 -14.99 -11.96
C THR A 353 2.75 -15.65 -12.09
N SER A 354 1.86 -15.48 -11.11
CA SER A 354 0.49 -16.02 -11.15
C SER A 354 -0.31 -15.45 -12.33
N LEU A 355 -0.24 -14.13 -12.56
CA LEU A 355 -0.91 -13.46 -13.67
C LEU A 355 -0.35 -13.93 -15.02
N LYS A 356 0.98 -14.10 -15.11
CA LYS A 356 1.62 -14.63 -16.32
C LYS A 356 1.18 -16.08 -16.58
N ASN A 357 1.10 -16.91 -15.55
CA ASN A 357 0.61 -18.28 -15.67
C ASN A 357 -0.84 -18.32 -16.12
N GLU A 358 -1.71 -17.49 -15.54
CA GLU A 358 -3.11 -17.40 -15.95
C GLU A 358 -3.26 -16.96 -17.42
N LEU A 359 -2.46 -16.00 -17.86
CA LEU A 359 -2.45 -15.53 -19.25
C LEU A 359 -1.94 -16.60 -20.22
N LEU A 360 -0.89 -17.33 -19.84
CA LEU A 360 -0.40 -18.48 -20.61
C LEU A 360 -1.45 -19.59 -20.68
N GLN A 361 -2.17 -19.85 -19.59
CA GLN A 361 -3.24 -20.84 -19.53
C GLN A 361 -4.40 -20.46 -20.46
N LYS A 362 -4.87 -19.20 -20.42
CA LYS A 362 -5.86 -18.70 -21.38
C LYS A 362 -5.38 -18.78 -22.83
N ARG A 363 -4.09 -18.52 -23.08
CA ARG A 363 -3.51 -18.66 -24.42
C ARG A 363 -3.47 -20.11 -24.89
N ILE A 364 -3.09 -21.04 -24.01
CA ILE A 364 -3.13 -22.48 -24.28
C ILE A 364 -4.55 -22.93 -24.56
N GLU A 365 -5.54 -22.55 -23.74
CA GLU A 365 -6.96 -22.86 -23.97
C GLU A 365 -7.46 -22.32 -25.32
N THR A 366 -7.08 -21.10 -25.67
CA THR A 366 -7.46 -20.50 -26.97
C THR A 366 -6.81 -21.26 -28.13
N LEU A 367 -5.52 -21.59 -28.03
CA LEU A 367 -4.82 -22.36 -29.06
C LEU A 367 -5.36 -23.79 -29.14
N HIS A 368 -5.74 -24.39 -28.02
CA HIS A 368 -6.35 -25.71 -27.96
C HIS A 368 -7.70 -25.71 -28.69
N LYS A 369 -8.60 -24.76 -28.38
CA LYS A 369 -9.87 -24.56 -29.10
C LYS A 369 -9.65 -24.33 -30.60
N GLN A 370 -8.66 -23.53 -30.98
CA GLN A 370 -8.30 -23.33 -32.39
C GLN A 370 -7.76 -24.61 -33.04
N GLY A 371 -7.00 -25.41 -32.30
CA GLY A 371 -6.53 -26.73 -32.72
C GLY A 371 -7.69 -27.69 -32.96
N GLU A 372 -8.61 -27.83 -32.00
CA GLU A 372 -9.82 -28.64 -32.12
C GLU A 372 -10.66 -28.24 -33.34
N LEU A 373 -10.86 -26.93 -33.57
CA LEU A 373 -11.58 -26.43 -34.75
C LEU A 373 -10.85 -26.78 -36.05
N LYS A 374 -9.53 -26.64 -36.09
CA LYS A 374 -8.73 -27.00 -37.27
C LYS A 374 -8.70 -28.51 -37.50
N GLU A 375 -8.59 -29.33 -36.47
CA GLU A 375 -8.66 -30.79 -36.57
C GLU A 375 -10.03 -31.24 -37.05
N ALA A 376 -11.12 -30.66 -36.53
CA ALA A 376 -12.47 -30.92 -37.02
C ALA A 376 -12.63 -30.53 -38.51
N ALA A 377 -12.10 -29.37 -38.91
CA ALA A 377 -12.10 -28.93 -40.30
C ALA A 377 -11.25 -29.84 -41.20
N ILE A 378 -10.08 -30.28 -40.73
CA ILE A 378 -9.21 -31.22 -41.44
C ILE A 378 -9.92 -32.58 -41.56
N GLN A 379 -10.57 -33.10 -40.52
CA GLN A 379 -11.34 -34.35 -40.59
C GLN A 379 -12.48 -34.27 -41.63
N LEU A 380 -13.16 -33.13 -41.72
CA LEU A 380 -14.15 -32.84 -42.77
C LEU A 380 -13.52 -32.82 -44.17
N LEU A 381 -12.43 -32.09 -44.36
CA LEU A 381 -11.73 -31.98 -45.66
C LEU A 381 -11.04 -33.29 -46.08
N SER A 382 -10.63 -34.12 -45.11
CA SER A 382 -10.00 -35.44 -45.34
C SER A 382 -11.02 -36.49 -45.75
N LYS A 383 -12.29 -36.35 -45.34
CA LYS A 383 -13.39 -37.18 -45.83
C LYS A 383 -13.70 -36.90 -47.30
N ASP A 384 -13.42 -35.69 -47.79
CA ASP A 384 -13.76 -35.25 -49.16
C ASP A 384 -12.66 -35.45 -50.21
N LYS A 385 -11.42 -35.80 -49.84
CA LYS A 385 -10.32 -35.97 -50.81
C LYS A 385 -9.56 -37.28 -50.62
N SER A 386 -10.01 -38.28 -51.37
CA SER A 386 -9.23 -39.47 -51.72
C SER A 386 -7.94 -39.07 -52.47
N GLY A 387 -6.78 -39.28 -51.84
CA GLY A 387 -5.50 -39.45 -52.51
C GLY A 387 -4.63 -38.19 -52.67
N SER A 388 -3.40 -38.26 -52.14
CA SER A 388 -2.26 -37.39 -52.46
C SER A 388 -1.97 -36.13 -51.61
N THR A 389 -2.38 -36.07 -50.35
CA THR A 389 -1.94 -34.97 -49.45
C THR A 389 -0.69 -35.34 -48.63
N THR A 390 -0.47 -36.62 -48.33
CA THR A 390 0.59 -37.09 -47.41
C THR A 390 2.02 -36.83 -47.91
N VAL A 391 2.23 -36.77 -49.23
CA VAL A 391 3.56 -36.55 -49.83
C VAL A 391 3.98 -35.09 -49.75
N HIS A 392 3.05 -34.15 -49.91
CA HIS A 392 3.33 -32.72 -49.78
C HIS A 392 3.65 -32.31 -48.34
N TYR A 393 2.98 -32.92 -47.34
CA TYR A 393 3.26 -32.66 -45.92
C TYR A 393 4.70 -33.03 -45.53
N LYS A 394 5.19 -34.21 -45.94
CA LYS A 394 6.57 -34.64 -45.65
C LYS A 394 7.61 -33.73 -46.30
N SER A 395 7.33 -33.19 -47.49
CA SER A 395 8.22 -32.23 -48.15
C SER A 395 8.24 -30.89 -47.44
N LEU A 396 7.09 -30.42 -46.95
CA LEU A 396 6.98 -29.17 -46.20
C LEU A 396 7.65 -29.28 -44.82
N GLU A 397 7.51 -30.42 -44.16
CA GLU A 397 8.13 -30.72 -42.87
C GLU A 397 9.65 -30.76 -42.98
N LYS A 398 10.19 -31.41 -44.03
CA LYS A 398 11.63 -31.35 -44.35
C LYS A 398 12.12 -29.92 -44.57
N LEU A 399 11.41 -29.13 -45.38
CA LEU A 399 11.76 -27.73 -45.62
C LEU A 399 11.73 -26.91 -44.32
N LEU A 400 10.76 -27.16 -43.43
CA LEU A 400 10.66 -26.49 -42.14
C LEU A 400 11.83 -26.86 -41.22
N THR A 401 12.21 -28.15 -41.19
CA THR A 401 13.38 -28.61 -40.41
C THR A 401 14.69 -28.03 -40.92
N GLU A 402 14.86 -27.94 -42.24
CA GLU A 402 16.03 -27.30 -42.85
C GLU A 402 16.08 -25.81 -42.50
N LYS A 403 14.96 -25.09 -42.62
CA LYS A 403 14.88 -23.67 -42.24
C LYS A 403 15.16 -23.46 -40.75
N ASN A 404 14.60 -24.28 -39.87
CA ASN A 404 14.85 -24.20 -38.44
C ASN A 404 16.32 -24.50 -38.10
N SER A 405 16.95 -25.45 -38.78
CA SER A 405 18.39 -25.72 -38.64
C SER A 405 19.22 -24.52 -39.10
N THR A 406 18.86 -23.88 -40.22
CA THR A 406 19.56 -22.65 -40.66
C THR A 406 19.39 -21.50 -39.67
N ILE A 407 18.22 -21.35 -39.05
CA ILE A 407 17.99 -20.33 -38.02
C ILE A 407 18.89 -20.59 -36.80
N GLN A 408 18.94 -21.83 -36.30
CA GLN A 408 19.79 -22.20 -35.17
C GLN A 408 21.28 -21.96 -35.47
N ASN A 409 21.73 -22.29 -36.68
CA ASN A 409 23.11 -22.04 -37.10
C ASN A 409 23.43 -20.54 -37.16
N LEU A 410 22.51 -19.72 -37.68
CA LEU A 410 22.68 -18.26 -37.73
C LEU A 410 22.65 -17.62 -36.33
N GLU A 411 21.79 -18.09 -35.44
CA GLU A 411 21.75 -17.65 -34.04
C GLU A 411 23.05 -18.01 -33.30
N TYR A 412 23.61 -19.19 -33.56
CA TYR A 412 24.90 -19.59 -33.02
C TYR A 412 26.05 -18.72 -33.55
N GLU A 413 26.09 -18.48 -34.86
CA GLU A 413 27.09 -17.61 -35.49
C GLU A 413 27.02 -16.17 -34.97
N LEU A 414 25.81 -15.62 -34.82
CA LEU A 414 25.57 -14.32 -34.23
C LEU A 414 26.09 -14.24 -32.79
N ALA A 415 25.82 -15.26 -31.97
CA ALA A 415 26.33 -15.34 -30.60
C ALA A 415 27.86 -15.45 -30.56
N ARG A 416 28.47 -16.19 -31.50
CA ARG A 416 29.93 -16.31 -31.63
C ARG A 416 30.59 -14.97 -31.96
N VAL A 417 30.03 -14.22 -32.90
CA VAL A 417 30.54 -12.90 -33.31
C VAL A 417 30.43 -11.89 -32.17
N PHE A 418 29.29 -11.84 -31.47
CA PHE A 418 29.15 -10.95 -30.31
C PHE A 418 30.14 -11.28 -29.20
N LYS A 419 30.41 -12.56 -28.95
CA LYS A 419 31.42 -12.96 -27.98
C LYS A 419 32.83 -12.53 -28.40
N ALA A 420 33.20 -12.73 -29.67
CA ALA A 420 34.50 -12.28 -30.18
C ALA A 420 34.65 -10.75 -30.09
N HIS A 421 33.57 -10.00 -30.32
CA HIS A 421 33.54 -8.55 -30.13
C HIS A 421 33.77 -8.15 -28.66
N ASP A 422 33.05 -8.77 -27.72
CA ASP A 422 33.19 -8.46 -26.30
C ASP A 422 34.57 -8.85 -25.75
N ASP A 423 35.12 -10.00 -26.19
CA ASP A 423 36.48 -10.41 -25.85
C ASP A 423 37.52 -9.42 -26.39
N MET A 424 37.34 -8.90 -27.61
CA MET A 424 38.20 -7.83 -28.14
C MET A 424 38.10 -6.56 -27.31
N LEU A 425 36.90 -6.12 -26.91
CA LEU A 425 36.73 -4.95 -26.05
C LEU A 425 37.48 -5.12 -24.72
N ASP A 426 37.35 -6.28 -24.07
CA ASP A 426 38.04 -6.56 -22.82
C ASP A 426 39.58 -6.53 -23.01
N THR A 427 40.10 -7.10 -24.11
CA THR A 427 41.55 -7.03 -24.41
C THR A 427 42.04 -5.60 -24.69
N TYR A 428 41.24 -4.77 -25.35
CA TYR A 428 41.57 -3.36 -25.57
C TYR A 428 41.53 -2.56 -24.27
N GLU A 429 40.53 -2.79 -23.43
CA GLU A 429 40.45 -2.19 -22.09
C GLU A 429 41.67 -2.54 -21.24
N ASP A 430 42.10 -3.81 -21.25
CA ASP A 430 43.31 -4.25 -20.54
C ASP A 430 44.59 -3.62 -21.11
N LYS A 431 44.70 -3.49 -22.44
CA LYS A 431 45.83 -2.79 -23.08
C LYS A 431 45.86 -1.30 -22.73
N LEU A 432 44.72 -0.61 -22.72
CA LEU A 432 44.62 0.80 -22.35
C LEU A 432 45.05 1.03 -20.90
N ILE A 433 44.65 0.15 -19.98
CA ILE A 433 45.12 0.15 -18.59
C ILE A 433 46.64 -0.03 -18.53
N ASN A 434 47.21 -0.96 -19.30
CA ASN A 434 48.66 -1.18 -19.35
C ASN A 434 49.44 0.04 -19.86
N TYR A 435 48.83 0.87 -20.72
CA TYR A 435 49.41 2.13 -21.20
C TYR A 435 49.08 3.34 -20.30
N GLY A 436 48.41 3.14 -19.17
CA GLY A 436 48.08 4.19 -18.21
C GLY A 436 46.95 5.11 -18.62
N ILE A 437 46.12 4.72 -19.60
CA ILE A 437 44.96 5.49 -20.07
C ILE A 437 43.71 5.00 -19.30
N PRO A 438 43.12 5.83 -18.41
CA PRO A 438 41.92 5.47 -17.67
C PRO A 438 40.69 5.34 -18.59
N LYS A 439 39.78 4.42 -18.28
CA LYS A 439 38.55 4.17 -19.05
C LYS A 439 37.67 5.43 -19.21
N GLN A 440 37.82 6.39 -18.31
CA GLN A 440 37.11 7.66 -18.29
C GLN A 440 37.55 8.63 -19.41
N GLU A 441 38.75 8.44 -19.98
CA GLU A 441 39.30 9.32 -21.02
C GLU A 441 38.82 8.97 -22.45
N LEU A 442 38.16 7.82 -22.66
CA LEU A 442 37.70 7.42 -23.99
C LEU A 442 36.53 8.24 -24.55
N GLY A 443 35.76 8.94 -23.70
CA GLY A 443 34.65 9.79 -24.14
C GLY A 443 33.43 9.07 -24.73
N PHE A 444 33.46 7.74 -24.90
CA PHE A 444 32.32 6.92 -25.33
C PHE A 444 32.27 5.58 -24.59
N LYS A 445 31.07 4.97 -24.53
CA LYS A 445 30.87 3.63 -23.96
C LYS A 445 30.65 2.63 -25.09
N PRO A 446 31.51 1.59 -25.24
CA PRO A 446 31.30 0.55 -26.24
C PRO A 446 29.96 -0.17 -26.03
N LEU A 447 29.23 -0.42 -27.12
CA LEU A 447 27.95 -1.11 -27.08
C LEU A 447 28.16 -2.62 -26.95
N ARG A 448 27.75 -3.22 -25.83
CA ARG A 448 27.75 -4.69 -25.63
C ARG A 448 26.35 -5.24 -25.86
N PHE A 449 26.20 -6.22 -26.76
CA PHE A 449 24.89 -6.77 -27.12
C PHE A 449 24.62 -8.07 -26.35
N LEU A 450 23.45 -8.18 -25.69
CA LEU A 450 22.99 -9.42 -25.05
C LEU A 450 22.01 -10.15 -25.97
N PRO A 451 22.35 -11.36 -26.47
CA PRO A 451 21.40 -12.22 -27.17
C PRO A 451 20.17 -12.51 -26.31
N LYS A 452 18.98 -12.53 -26.92
CA LYS A 452 17.71 -12.84 -26.23
C LYS A 452 17.80 -14.22 -25.59
N GLY A 453 17.56 -14.30 -24.28
CA GLY A 453 17.52 -15.56 -23.52
C GLY A 453 18.78 -15.88 -22.71
N GLN A 454 19.85 -15.08 -22.82
CA GLN A 454 21.02 -15.18 -21.95
C GLN A 454 20.90 -14.26 -20.72
N GLY A 455 21.09 -14.80 -19.52
CA GLY A 455 21.06 -14.05 -18.25
C GLY A 455 22.32 -13.22 -17.96
N GLY A 456 23.26 -13.15 -18.91
CA GLY A 456 24.52 -12.41 -18.78
C GLY A 456 25.42 -12.60 -20.01
N LEU A 457 26.52 -11.84 -20.06
CA LEU A 457 27.54 -11.94 -21.10
C LEU A 457 28.09 -13.38 -21.20
N ALA A 458 28.30 -13.87 -22.42
CA ALA A 458 28.79 -15.23 -22.63
C ALA A 458 30.17 -15.42 -21.97
N LYS A 459 30.36 -16.52 -21.23
CA LYS A 459 31.56 -16.79 -20.40
C LYS A 459 32.50 -17.88 -20.94
N GLY A 460 32.29 -18.38 -22.17
CA GLY A 460 33.16 -19.37 -22.82
C GLY A 460 34.22 -18.73 -23.74
N PRO A 461 35.36 -19.39 -24.00
CA PRO A 461 36.44 -18.82 -24.81
C PRO A 461 36.06 -18.76 -26.30
N ALA A 462 36.04 -17.56 -26.90
CA ALA A 462 35.85 -17.41 -28.36
C ALA A 462 37.20 -17.32 -29.09
N GLY A 463 37.98 -18.40 -29.11
CA GLY A 463 39.04 -18.69 -30.11
C GLY A 463 40.18 -17.69 -30.35
N LEU A 464 40.14 -16.47 -29.80
CA LEU A 464 41.11 -15.39 -30.00
C LEU A 464 41.91 -15.19 -28.72
N VAL A 465 42.60 -16.25 -28.28
CA VAL A 465 43.69 -16.11 -27.32
C VAL A 465 44.92 -15.70 -28.11
N THR A 466 45.16 -14.40 -28.23
CA THR A 466 46.47 -13.90 -28.66
C THR A 466 47.50 -14.35 -27.62
N LYS A 467 48.48 -15.14 -28.05
CA LYS A 467 49.61 -15.57 -27.21
C LYS A 467 50.29 -14.33 -26.61
N LYS A 468 50.56 -14.42 -25.30
CA LYS A 468 51.23 -13.40 -24.48
C LYS A 468 52.52 -12.88 -25.08
#